data_AF-A0A8J2RPK6-F1
#
_entry.id   AF-A0A8J2RPK6-F1
#
_cell.length_a   1.000
_cell.length_b   1.000
_cell.length_c   1.000
_cell.angle_alpha   90.00
_cell.angle_beta   90.00
_cell.angle_gamma   90.00
#
_symmetry.space_group_name_H-M   'P 1'
#
loop_
_entity.id
_entity.type
_entity.pdbx_description
1 polymer ?
#
loop_
_entity_poly.entity_id
_entity_poly.type
_entity_poly.pdbx_seq_one_letter_code
_entity_poly.pdbx_strand_id
1 'polypeptide(L)'
;MSSPSQNRQNQSNIPFVHLIEFHEKLFLKAYRQTIRLFRSGFEICAKIPYASVAASKRLTRKSCPSLVRESIVPSLNVPVVKVQQCDEEFDETPREAKFAFRKTDLKSWKNSSGETNTNSDSAPIQHWAVVIHFPRGNLTYVFEAYEDEETGKLEGYRARHVDYEVFEKAKEFGTADTSPRELLELAKKVKSNGTEYNPIDNNCQTWLKEFLRNISQNLCQSFERLLVELNLPIIVGFFLFLIVLGYIVVIRPRHD
;
A
#
# COMPACT_ATOMS: atom_id res chain seq x y z
N MET A 1 39.27 62.10 -5.42
CA MET A 1 40.34 61.14 -5.78
C MET A 1 40.30 60.04 -4.73
N SER A 2 39.99 58.77 -4.96
CA SER A 2 39.61 58.00 -6.15
C SER A 2 38.91 56.72 -5.64
N SER A 3 37.75 56.36 -6.20
CA SER A 3 37.21 54.98 -6.18
C SER A 3 37.99 54.13 -7.21
N PRO A 4 37.69 52.84 -7.45
CA PRO A 4 37.20 51.71 -6.63
C PRO A 4 38.10 50.45 -6.81
N SER A 5 37.85 49.32 -6.14
CA SER A 5 38.18 48.01 -6.73
C SER A 5 37.30 46.88 -6.18
N GLN A 6 36.52 46.31 -7.10
CA GLN A 6 35.57 45.23 -6.93
C GLN A 6 36.30 43.90 -6.74
N ASN A 7 35.97 43.16 -5.69
CA ASN A 7 36.40 41.78 -5.53
C ASN A 7 35.36 40.85 -6.17
N ARG A 8 35.84 40.04 -7.13
CA ARG A 8 35.05 39.23 -8.06
C ARG A 8 34.27 38.11 -7.36
N GLN A 9 32.97 38.06 -7.64
CA GLN A 9 32.18 36.83 -7.54
C GLN A 9 32.63 35.84 -8.63
N ASN A 10 33.38 34.81 -8.25
CA ASN A 10 33.53 33.61 -9.07
C ASN A 10 32.35 32.67 -8.78
N GLN A 11 31.22 32.90 -9.44
CA GLN A 11 30.18 31.87 -9.57
C GLN A 11 30.68 30.84 -10.58
N SER A 12 30.97 29.64 -10.11
CA SER A 12 31.30 28.47 -10.92
C SER A 12 30.09 28.10 -11.80
N ASN A 13 30.11 28.56 -13.06
CA ASN A 13 29.27 28.02 -14.12
C ASN A 13 29.69 26.57 -14.35
N ILE A 14 29.05 25.64 -13.63
CA ILE A 14 29.08 24.23 -14.02
C ILE A 14 28.36 24.17 -15.38
N PRO A 15 29.03 23.73 -16.46
CA PRO A 15 28.43 23.69 -17.77
C PRO A 15 27.15 22.86 -17.71
N PHE A 16 26.03 23.44 -18.15
CA PHE A 16 24.73 22.78 -18.22
C PHE A 16 24.80 21.39 -18.91
N VAL A 17 25.77 21.20 -19.81
CA VAL A 17 26.11 19.94 -20.48
C VAL A 17 26.50 18.82 -19.48
N HIS A 18 27.25 19.12 -18.42
CA HIS A 18 27.63 18.12 -17.42
C HIS A 18 26.47 17.71 -16.52
N LEU A 19 25.49 18.59 -16.33
CA LEU A 19 24.29 18.28 -15.57
C LEU A 19 23.39 17.28 -16.35
N ILE A 20 23.27 17.45 -17.66
CA ILE A 20 22.51 16.53 -18.53
C ILE A 20 23.17 15.14 -18.55
N GLU A 21 24.49 15.05 -18.78
CA GLU A 21 25.19 13.76 -18.77
C GLU A 21 25.08 13.03 -17.41
N PHE A 22 25.08 13.78 -16.31
CA PHE A 22 24.92 13.22 -14.97
C PHE A 22 23.52 12.63 -14.78
N HIS A 23 22.48 13.34 -15.20
CA HIS A 23 21.10 12.84 -15.15
C HIS A 23 20.87 11.65 -16.07
N GLU A 24 21.45 11.62 -17.27
CA GLU A 24 21.37 10.46 -18.18
C GLU A 24 22.03 9.22 -17.57
N LYS A 25 23.21 9.37 -16.96
CA LYS A 25 23.90 8.24 -16.29
C LYS A 25 23.12 7.73 -15.07
N LEU A 26 22.52 8.63 -14.28
CA LEU A 26 21.65 8.26 -13.16
C LEU A 26 20.37 7.56 -13.64
N PHE A 27 19.73 8.08 -14.68
CA PHE A 27 18.56 7.47 -15.29
C PHE A 27 18.87 6.09 -15.87
N LEU A 28 19.97 5.93 -16.63
CA LEU A 28 20.38 4.63 -17.14
C LEU A 28 20.71 3.64 -16.02
N LYS A 29 21.31 4.10 -14.91
CA LYS A 29 21.62 3.25 -13.76
C LYS A 29 20.35 2.80 -13.05
N ALA A 30 19.41 3.71 -12.81
CA ALA A 30 18.10 3.41 -12.23
C ALA A 30 17.27 2.49 -13.15
N TYR A 31 17.28 2.74 -14.45
CA TYR A 31 16.60 1.95 -15.46
C TYR A 31 17.19 0.53 -15.55
N ARG A 32 18.51 0.38 -15.59
CA ARG A 32 19.18 -0.94 -15.57
C ARG A 32 18.90 -1.70 -14.28
N GLN A 33 18.89 -1.02 -13.13
CA GLN A 33 18.57 -1.64 -11.85
C GLN A 33 17.11 -2.08 -11.79
N THR A 34 16.20 -1.25 -12.30
CA THR A 34 14.79 -1.58 -12.47
C THR A 34 14.64 -2.79 -13.38
N ILE A 35 15.27 -2.82 -14.56
CA ILE A 35 15.27 -3.99 -15.45
C ILE A 35 15.80 -5.25 -14.76
N ARG A 36 16.85 -5.17 -13.93
CA ARG A 36 17.36 -6.33 -13.20
C ARG A 36 16.35 -6.87 -12.19
N LEU A 37 15.74 -5.99 -11.41
CA LEU A 37 14.69 -6.34 -10.46
C LEU A 37 13.48 -6.95 -11.21
N PHE A 38 13.12 -6.36 -12.35
CA PHE A 38 12.08 -6.89 -13.23
C PHE A 38 12.42 -8.25 -13.81
N ARG A 39 13.66 -8.49 -14.30
CA ARG A 39 14.07 -9.78 -14.84
C ARG A 39 14.01 -10.87 -13.76
N SER A 40 14.42 -10.55 -12.54
CA SER A 40 14.29 -11.47 -11.40
C SER A 40 12.83 -11.77 -11.04
N GLY A 41 11.94 -10.76 -11.08
CA GLY A 41 10.51 -10.96 -10.88
C GLY A 41 9.83 -11.71 -12.03
N PHE A 42 10.26 -11.46 -13.28
CA PHE A 42 9.73 -12.12 -14.47
C PHE A 42 10.12 -13.59 -14.54
N GLU A 43 11.32 -13.97 -14.09
CA GLU A 43 11.70 -15.38 -13.96
C GLU A 43 10.86 -16.13 -12.91
N ILE A 44 10.35 -15.43 -11.89
CA ILE A 44 9.39 -15.98 -10.92
C ILE A 44 8.00 -16.13 -11.55
N CYS A 45 7.54 -15.15 -12.33
CA CYS A 45 6.24 -15.22 -13.02
C CYS A 45 6.23 -16.17 -14.24
N ALA A 46 7.35 -16.34 -14.93
CA ALA A 46 7.46 -17.17 -16.13
C ALA A 46 7.36 -18.69 -15.86
N LYS A 47 7.41 -19.11 -14.59
CA LYS A 47 7.16 -20.50 -14.17
C LYS A 47 5.68 -20.81 -13.96
N ILE A 48 4.78 -19.84 -14.11
CA ILE A 48 3.33 -20.06 -14.09
C ILE A 48 2.91 -20.52 -15.50
N PRO A 49 2.35 -21.73 -15.66
CA PRO A 49 1.99 -22.24 -16.98
C PRO A 49 0.93 -21.35 -17.66
N TYR A 50 1.27 -20.85 -18.84
CA TYR A 50 0.41 -20.08 -19.75
C TYR A 50 -0.71 -20.98 -20.30
N ALA A 51 -1.85 -21.02 -19.62
CA ALA A 51 -3.07 -21.62 -20.15
C ALA A 51 -4.31 -20.77 -19.83
N SER A 52 -4.37 -19.52 -20.32
CA SER A 52 -5.66 -18.78 -20.34
C SER A 52 -5.77 -17.54 -21.26
N VAL A 53 -4.73 -17.12 -21.99
CA VAL A 53 -4.73 -15.77 -22.63
C VAL A 53 -5.24 -15.74 -24.09
N ALA A 54 -6.03 -16.72 -24.53
CA ALA A 54 -6.58 -16.72 -25.91
C ALA A 54 -7.95 -16.01 -26.07
N ALA A 55 -8.61 -15.55 -24.99
CA ALA A 55 -10.01 -15.12 -25.07
C ALA A 55 -10.27 -13.60 -24.93
N SER A 56 -9.25 -12.72 -24.95
CA SER A 56 -9.44 -11.30 -24.59
C SER A 56 -8.94 -10.32 -25.67
N LYS A 57 -9.52 -10.36 -26.87
CA LYS A 57 -9.17 -9.40 -27.96
C LYS A 57 -10.34 -8.79 -28.75
N ARG A 58 -11.58 -8.82 -28.26
CA ARG A 58 -12.67 -8.00 -28.83
C ARG A 58 -13.49 -7.38 -27.70
N LEU A 59 -13.87 -6.11 -27.90
CA LEU A 59 -14.30 -5.08 -26.92
C LEU A 59 -13.10 -4.37 -26.28
N THR A 60 -12.91 -3.05 -26.32
CA THR A 60 -13.82 -1.90 -26.48
C THR A 60 -13.05 -0.66 -26.99
N ARG A 61 -13.64 0.07 -27.94
CA ARG A 61 -13.26 1.45 -28.29
C ARG A 61 -14.50 2.32 -28.10
N LYS A 62 -14.75 2.79 -26.87
CA LYS A 62 -15.73 3.87 -26.58
C LYS A 62 -15.26 4.66 -25.36
N SER A 63 -15.07 5.96 -25.60
CA SER A 63 -15.06 7.11 -24.68
C SER A 63 -15.09 6.80 -23.18
N CYS A 64 -14.00 7.11 -22.46
CA CYS A 64 -13.94 7.09 -21.00
C CYS A 64 -14.56 8.39 -20.43
N PRO A 65 -15.72 8.35 -19.75
CA PRO A 65 -16.02 9.37 -18.76
C PRO A 65 -15.03 9.21 -17.58
N SER A 66 -14.59 10.32 -17.00
CA SER A 66 -13.75 10.34 -15.80
C SER A 66 -14.45 9.56 -14.68
N LEU A 67 -13.98 8.32 -14.46
CA LEU A 67 -14.40 7.44 -13.39
C LEU A 67 -13.88 8.03 -12.06
N VAL A 68 -14.64 8.95 -11.48
CA VAL A 68 -14.64 9.18 -10.04
C VAL A 68 -15.26 7.93 -9.44
N ARG A 69 -14.45 6.87 -9.29
CA ARG A 69 -14.86 5.66 -8.61
C ARG A 69 -14.75 5.96 -7.13
N GLU A 70 -15.79 6.57 -6.56
CA GLU A 70 -15.95 6.64 -5.11
C GLU A 70 -15.86 5.21 -4.59
N SER A 71 -14.73 4.90 -3.96
CA SER A 71 -14.57 3.67 -3.23
C SER A 71 -15.45 3.81 -1.98
N ILE A 72 -16.72 3.39 -2.10
CA ILE A 72 -17.65 3.34 -0.97
C ILE A 72 -17.22 2.16 -0.09
N VAL A 73 -16.11 2.35 0.63
CA VAL A 73 -15.67 1.43 1.67
C VAL A 73 -16.63 1.62 2.85
N PRO A 74 -17.35 0.59 3.31
CA PRO A 74 -18.29 0.74 4.42
C PRO A 74 -17.55 1.18 5.68
N SER A 75 -18.14 2.11 6.42
CA SER A 75 -17.67 2.44 7.77
C SER A 75 -17.74 1.20 8.66
N LEU A 76 -16.75 1.05 9.54
CA LEU A 76 -16.88 0.13 10.66
C LEU A 76 -17.84 0.79 11.64
N ASN A 77 -19.15 0.52 11.57
CA ASN A 77 -20.15 1.09 12.49
C ASN A 77 -20.06 0.45 13.89
N VAL A 78 -18.87 0.03 14.30
CA VAL A 78 -18.60 -0.72 15.53
C VAL A 78 -17.39 -0.14 16.24
N PRO A 79 -17.33 -0.24 17.58
CA PRO A 79 -16.17 0.20 18.34
C PRO A 79 -14.90 -0.55 17.94
N VAL A 80 -13.82 0.22 17.77
CA VAL A 80 -12.46 -0.27 17.55
C VAL A 80 -11.72 -0.14 18.87
N VAL A 81 -11.14 -1.24 19.37
CA VAL A 81 -10.51 -1.30 20.71
C VAL A 81 -9.05 -1.71 20.56
N LYS A 82 -8.15 -1.12 21.36
CA LYS A 82 -6.72 -1.53 21.42
C LYS A 82 -6.62 -3.02 21.73
N VAL A 83 -5.78 -3.77 21.02
CA VAL A 83 -5.63 -5.22 21.24
C VAL A 83 -5.17 -5.53 22.66
N GLN A 84 -4.38 -4.65 23.28
CA GLN A 84 -3.93 -4.80 24.66
C GLN A 84 -5.02 -4.55 25.71
N GLN A 85 -6.08 -3.84 25.34
CA GLN A 85 -7.23 -3.54 26.21
C GLN A 85 -8.43 -4.45 25.93
N CYS A 86 -8.33 -5.34 24.95
CA CYS A 86 -9.38 -6.30 24.67
C CYS A 86 -9.48 -7.33 25.80
N ASP A 87 -10.70 -7.49 26.32
CA ASP A 87 -11.07 -8.58 27.23
C ASP A 87 -10.74 -9.95 26.62
N GLU A 88 -10.66 -10.96 27.49
CA GLU A 88 -10.43 -12.35 27.07
C GLU A 88 -11.47 -12.81 26.04
N GLU A 89 -10.98 -13.41 24.97
CA GLU A 89 -11.81 -14.00 23.93
C GLU A 89 -12.07 -15.47 24.30
N PHE A 90 -13.32 -15.80 24.58
CA PHE A 90 -13.71 -17.13 25.06
C PHE A 90 -13.86 -18.17 23.94
N ASP A 91 -13.88 -17.73 22.68
CA ASP A 91 -13.97 -18.64 21.55
C ASP A 91 -12.61 -19.19 21.15
N GLU A 92 -12.32 -20.37 21.69
CA GLU A 92 -11.08 -21.11 21.47
C GLU A 92 -11.16 -22.08 20.30
N THR A 93 -12.34 -22.29 19.72
CA THR A 93 -12.57 -23.38 18.78
C THR A 93 -11.89 -23.09 17.45
N PRO A 94 -10.85 -23.85 17.06
CA PRO A 94 -10.20 -23.63 15.78
C PRO A 94 -11.16 -24.01 14.65
N ARG A 95 -11.22 -23.14 13.64
CA ARG A 95 -12.01 -23.34 12.42
C ARG A 95 -11.44 -22.53 11.28
N GLU A 96 -11.86 -22.86 10.08
CA GLU A 96 -11.47 -22.12 8.89
C GLU A 96 -11.90 -20.64 9.02
N ALA A 97 -10.91 -19.76 8.94
CA ALA A 97 -11.07 -18.32 8.79
C ALA A 97 -10.66 -17.91 7.38
N LYS A 98 -11.42 -16.98 6.80
CA LYS A 98 -11.10 -16.32 5.54
C LYS A 98 -10.50 -14.95 5.81
N PHE A 99 -9.44 -14.63 5.10
CA PHE A 99 -8.67 -13.40 5.26
C PHE A 99 -8.80 -12.53 4.03
N ALA A 100 -9.22 -11.29 4.23
CA ALA A 100 -9.36 -10.29 3.19
C ALA A 100 -8.63 -9.01 3.54
N PHE A 101 -8.08 -8.36 2.52
CA PHE A 101 -7.36 -7.11 2.65
C PHE A 101 -8.26 -5.93 2.35
N ARG A 102 -8.25 -4.95 3.26
CA ARG A 102 -8.97 -3.69 3.10
C ARG A 102 -7.97 -2.54 3.13
N LYS A 103 -8.07 -1.66 2.14
CA LYS A 103 -7.44 -0.33 2.15
C LYS A 103 -8.47 0.70 2.61
N THR A 104 -8.07 1.65 3.42
CA THR A 104 -8.94 2.76 3.82
C THR A 104 -8.14 4.06 3.83
N ASP A 105 -8.74 5.16 3.41
CA ASP A 105 -8.07 6.46 3.43
C ASP A 105 -8.05 6.99 4.86
N LEU A 106 -6.88 7.36 5.39
CA LEU A 106 -6.77 7.93 6.75
C LEU A 106 -7.67 9.17 6.94
N LYS A 107 -7.91 9.92 5.86
CA LYS A 107 -8.70 11.16 5.87
C LYS A 107 -10.18 10.93 6.13
N SER A 108 -10.74 9.76 5.81
CA SER A 108 -12.17 9.49 6.06
C SER A 108 -12.46 9.26 7.55
N TRP A 109 -11.44 8.95 8.36
CA TRP A 109 -11.60 8.66 9.78
C TRP A 109 -11.54 9.91 10.67
N LYS A 110 -10.68 10.90 10.35
CA LYS A 110 -10.52 12.13 11.16
C LYS A 110 -11.75 13.06 11.17
N ASN A 111 -12.79 12.80 10.39
CA ASN A 111 -13.96 13.68 10.28
C ASN A 111 -14.91 13.64 11.50
N SER A 112 -14.56 12.93 12.58
CA SER A 112 -15.28 12.99 13.86
C SER A 112 -14.76 14.10 14.79
N SER A 113 -13.59 14.70 14.54
CA SER A 113 -13.16 15.95 15.17
C SER A 113 -13.28 17.09 14.17
N GLY A 114 -14.19 18.04 14.43
CA GLY A 114 -14.67 19.06 13.49
C GLY A 114 -13.68 20.12 12.98
N GLU A 115 -12.40 19.78 12.76
CA GLU A 115 -11.40 20.68 12.19
C GLU A 115 -11.25 20.48 10.67
N THR A 116 -12.10 21.18 9.93
CA THR A 116 -11.94 21.39 8.49
C THR A 116 -10.86 22.44 8.26
N ASN A 117 -9.57 22.08 8.12
CA ASN A 117 -8.60 23.01 7.52
C ASN A 117 -7.30 22.35 7.04
N THR A 118 -7.14 22.24 5.72
CA THR A 118 -6.07 22.84 4.88
C THR A 118 -5.85 22.02 3.60
N ASN A 119 -5.89 22.71 2.45
CA ASN A 119 -5.70 22.22 1.08
C ASN A 119 -4.26 21.75 0.79
N SER A 120 -3.68 20.88 1.63
CA SER A 120 -2.46 20.19 1.26
C SER A 120 -2.82 19.00 0.35
N ASP A 121 -2.37 19.04 -0.90
CA ASP A 121 -2.42 17.94 -1.88
C ASP A 121 -1.52 16.75 -1.49
N SER A 122 -1.30 16.53 -0.18
CA SER A 122 -0.62 15.36 0.31
C SER A 122 -1.44 14.13 -0.08
N ALA A 123 -0.81 13.25 -0.88
CA ALA A 123 -1.37 11.97 -1.24
C ALA A 123 -1.85 11.27 0.05
N PRO A 124 -3.12 10.84 0.13
CA PRO A 124 -3.65 10.27 1.34
C PRO A 124 -2.83 9.03 1.70
N ILE A 125 -2.28 9.02 2.93
CA ILE A 125 -1.61 7.83 3.47
C ILE A 125 -2.67 6.72 3.53
N GLN A 126 -2.40 5.62 2.82
CA GLN A 126 -3.30 4.47 2.78
C GLN A 126 -3.18 3.68 4.09
N HIS A 127 -4.28 3.53 4.81
CA HIS A 127 -4.40 2.64 5.95
C HIS A 127 -4.65 1.21 5.48
N TRP A 128 -4.00 0.23 6.12
CA TRP A 128 -4.11 -1.18 5.79
C TRP A 128 -4.73 -1.93 6.96
N ALA A 129 -5.78 -2.67 6.68
CA ALA A 129 -6.46 -3.52 7.65
C ALA A 129 -6.65 -4.93 7.07
N VAL A 130 -6.66 -5.93 7.94
CA VAL A 130 -7.11 -7.29 7.60
C VAL A 130 -8.51 -7.52 8.16
N VAL A 131 -9.41 -7.97 7.29
CA VAL A 131 -10.75 -8.42 7.64
C VAL A 131 -10.70 -9.95 7.72
N ILE A 132 -11.14 -10.50 8.84
CA ILE A 132 -11.12 -11.94 9.09
C ILE A 132 -12.55 -12.39 9.32
N HIS A 133 -13.04 -13.29 8.48
CA HIS A 133 -14.39 -13.83 8.58
C HIS A 133 -14.36 -15.32 8.93
N PHE A 134 -15.11 -15.71 9.95
CA PHE A 134 -15.36 -17.09 10.34
C PHE A 134 -16.75 -17.50 9.82
N PRO A 135 -16.84 -18.30 8.74
CA PRO A 135 -18.13 -18.71 8.18
C PRO A 135 -18.96 -19.51 9.20
N ARG A 136 -18.29 -20.37 9.98
CA ARG A 136 -18.89 -21.06 11.12
C ARG A 136 -19.00 -20.07 12.29
N GLY A 137 -20.23 -19.63 12.55
CA GLY A 137 -20.54 -18.64 13.60
C GLY A 137 -20.86 -17.25 13.07
N ASN A 138 -20.65 -16.99 11.76
CA ASN A 138 -20.91 -15.70 11.12
C ASN A 138 -20.25 -14.52 11.87
N LEU A 139 -18.98 -14.68 12.23
CA LEU A 139 -18.22 -13.68 12.97
C LEU A 139 -17.20 -13.02 12.06
N THR A 140 -17.19 -11.69 12.05
CA THR A 140 -16.20 -10.91 11.30
C THR A 140 -15.46 -9.98 12.24
N TYR A 141 -14.14 -10.00 12.10
CA TYR A 141 -13.21 -9.18 12.84
C TYR A 141 -12.44 -8.29 11.86
N VAL A 142 -12.02 -7.13 12.33
CA VAL A 142 -11.04 -6.29 11.64
C VAL A 142 -9.87 -6.06 12.58
N PHE A 143 -8.67 -6.31 12.08
CA PHE A 143 -7.43 -5.98 12.76
C PHE A 143 -6.67 -4.96 11.94
N GLU A 144 -6.21 -3.91 12.60
CA GLU A 144 -5.46 -2.81 12.00
C GLU A 144 -4.52 -2.19 13.02
N ALA A 145 -3.66 -1.28 12.60
CA ALA A 145 -2.74 -0.61 13.52
C ALA A 145 -2.50 0.84 13.10
N TYR A 146 -2.57 1.76 14.06
CA TYR A 146 -2.31 3.18 13.83
C TYR A 146 -1.53 3.78 14.99
N GLU A 147 -1.07 5.02 14.78
CA GLU A 147 -0.46 5.83 15.83
C GLU A 147 -1.51 6.12 16.91
N ASP A 148 -1.24 5.65 18.11
CA ASP A 148 -2.00 6.00 19.29
C ASP A 148 -1.77 7.48 19.65
N GLU A 149 -2.85 8.26 19.66
CA GLU A 149 -2.78 9.72 19.83
C GLU A 149 -2.20 10.14 21.18
N GLU A 150 -2.39 9.33 22.23
CA GLU A 150 -1.91 9.63 23.58
C GLU A 150 -0.41 9.36 23.73
N THR A 151 0.10 8.30 23.09
CA THR A 151 1.47 7.83 23.30
C THR A 151 2.41 8.08 22.12
N GLY A 152 1.89 8.42 20.93
CA GLY A 152 2.66 8.52 19.68
C GLY A 152 3.22 7.18 19.19
N LYS A 153 2.71 6.06 19.73
CA LYS A 153 3.21 4.72 19.44
C LYS A 153 2.30 3.99 18.48
N LEU A 154 2.87 3.09 17.69
CA LEU A 154 2.10 2.18 16.88
C LEU A 154 1.43 1.13 17.78
N GLU A 155 0.11 1.05 17.71
CA GLU A 155 -0.68 0.07 18.48
C GLU A 155 -1.61 -0.70 17.55
N GLY A 156 -1.79 -1.99 17.84
CA GLY A 156 -2.79 -2.83 17.19
C GLY A 156 -4.18 -2.57 17.74
N TYR A 157 -5.18 -2.63 16.87
CA TYR A 157 -6.58 -2.45 17.19
C TYR A 157 -7.42 -3.59 16.60
N ARG A 158 -8.57 -3.83 17.24
CA ARG A 158 -9.53 -4.85 16.87
C ARG A 158 -10.94 -4.28 16.89
N ALA A 159 -11.69 -4.54 15.82
CA ALA A 159 -13.14 -4.43 15.79
C ALA A 159 -13.76 -5.82 15.75
N ARG A 160 -14.86 -6.03 16.48
CA ARG A 160 -15.63 -7.29 16.50
C ARG A 160 -17.05 -7.05 16.00
N HIS A 161 -17.72 -8.14 15.58
CA HIS A 161 -19.09 -8.10 15.05
C HIS A 161 -19.25 -7.10 13.90
N VAL A 162 -18.23 -7.03 13.06
CA VAL A 162 -18.25 -6.17 11.88
C VAL A 162 -19.25 -6.76 10.87
N ASP A 163 -20.01 -5.91 10.20
CA ASP A 163 -20.93 -6.35 9.16
C ASP A 163 -20.21 -7.15 8.07
N TYR A 164 -20.80 -8.26 7.63
CA TYR A 164 -20.21 -9.13 6.61
C TYR A 164 -19.94 -8.39 5.28
N GLU A 165 -20.71 -7.34 4.97
CA GLU A 165 -20.49 -6.49 3.80
C GLU A 165 -19.06 -5.88 3.77
N VAL A 166 -18.47 -5.61 4.93
CA VAL A 166 -17.08 -5.13 5.02
C VAL A 166 -16.11 -6.18 4.48
N PHE A 167 -16.36 -7.46 4.76
CA PHE A 167 -15.57 -8.56 4.23
C PHE A 167 -15.81 -8.73 2.72
N GLU A 168 -17.06 -8.67 2.25
CA GLU A 168 -17.39 -8.82 0.82
C GLU A 168 -16.74 -7.76 -0.07
N LYS A 169 -16.61 -6.53 0.44
CA LYS A 169 -15.94 -5.43 -0.28
C LYS A 169 -14.41 -5.45 -0.13
N ALA A 170 -13.89 -6.21 0.83
CA ALA A 170 -12.46 -6.43 0.97
C ALA A 170 -11.98 -7.47 -0.06
N LYS A 171 -10.67 -7.49 -0.31
CA LYS A 171 -10.06 -8.39 -1.29
C LYS A 171 -9.53 -9.64 -0.59
N GLU A 172 -10.28 -10.75 -0.68
CA GLU A 172 -9.87 -12.04 -0.13
C GLU A 172 -8.51 -12.49 -0.71
N PHE A 173 -7.62 -13.01 0.15
CA PHE A 173 -6.29 -13.48 -0.24
C PHE A 173 -5.90 -14.85 0.34
N GLY A 174 -6.66 -15.41 1.27
CA GLY A 174 -6.35 -16.75 1.78
C GLY A 174 -7.21 -17.20 2.94
N THR A 175 -6.97 -18.44 3.37
CA THR A 175 -7.63 -19.07 4.51
C THR A 175 -6.60 -19.68 5.47
N ALA A 176 -6.99 -19.84 6.73
CA ALA A 176 -6.24 -20.62 7.72
C ALA A 176 -7.18 -21.16 8.80
N ASP A 177 -6.81 -22.30 9.39
CA ASP A 177 -7.46 -22.82 10.59
C ASP A 177 -6.93 -22.08 11.81
N THR A 178 -7.79 -21.35 12.50
CA THR A 178 -7.46 -20.57 13.70
C THR A 178 -8.70 -20.31 14.54
N SER A 179 -8.56 -19.67 15.70
CA SER A 179 -9.68 -19.24 16.54
C SER A 179 -9.63 -17.73 16.81
N PRO A 180 -10.77 -17.08 17.13
CA PRO A 180 -10.76 -15.69 17.56
C PRO A 180 -9.78 -15.40 18.70
N ARG A 181 -9.67 -16.30 19.68
CA ARG A 181 -8.72 -16.17 20.80
C ARG A 181 -7.28 -16.19 20.32
N GLU A 182 -6.93 -17.15 19.47
CA GLU A 182 -5.57 -17.25 18.92
C GLU A 182 -5.20 -15.99 18.14
N LEU A 183 -6.10 -15.48 17.28
CA LEU A 183 -5.87 -14.24 16.54
C LEU A 183 -5.60 -13.05 17.46
N LEU A 184 -6.36 -12.89 18.54
CA LEU A 184 -6.14 -11.83 19.52
C LEU A 184 -4.77 -11.96 20.19
N GLU A 185 -4.41 -13.17 20.63
CA GLU A 185 -3.12 -13.44 21.27
C GLU A 185 -1.94 -13.19 20.33
N LEU A 186 -2.05 -13.56 19.05
CA LEU A 186 -1.02 -13.27 18.04
C LEU A 186 -0.91 -11.78 17.75
N ALA A 187 -2.04 -11.05 17.72
CA ALA A 187 -2.06 -9.60 17.53
C ALA A 187 -1.38 -8.87 18.69
N LYS A 188 -1.60 -9.30 19.94
CA LYS A 188 -0.92 -8.75 21.13
C LYS A 188 0.60 -8.96 21.08
N LYS A 189 1.06 -10.07 20.48
CA LYS A 189 2.48 -10.47 20.37
C LYS A 189 3.23 -9.85 19.20
N VAL A 190 2.58 -9.01 18.37
CA VAL A 190 3.26 -8.30 17.29
C VAL A 190 4.32 -7.36 17.88
N LYS A 191 5.57 -7.49 17.41
CA LYS A 191 6.74 -6.82 18.03
C LYS A 191 6.70 -5.31 17.90
N SER A 192 6.06 -4.81 16.85
CA SER A 192 5.90 -3.39 16.59
C SER A 192 4.85 -2.71 17.49
N ASN A 193 4.08 -3.45 18.30
CA ASN A 193 3.21 -2.83 19.31
C ASN A 193 4.04 -2.03 20.32
N GLY A 194 3.61 -0.81 20.64
CA GLY A 194 4.24 0.08 21.63
C GLY A 194 5.57 0.70 21.18
N THR A 195 5.93 0.54 19.90
CA THR A 195 7.10 1.17 19.29
C THR A 195 6.74 2.54 18.69
N GLU A 196 7.72 3.43 18.52
CA GLU A 196 7.49 4.76 17.96
C GLU A 196 6.94 4.66 16.53
N TYR A 197 5.83 5.35 16.26
CA TYR A 197 5.23 5.35 14.93
C TYR A 197 6.12 6.11 13.94
N ASN A 198 6.42 5.47 12.80
CA ASN A 198 7.14 6.11 11.71
C ASN A 198 6.42 5.78 10.39
N PRO A 199 5.87 6.77 9.67
CA PRO A 199 5.13 6.55 8.43
C PRO A 199 5.90 5.78 7.35
N ILE A 200 7.23 5.84 7.36
CA ILE A 200 8.13 5.20 6.39
C ILE A 200 8.52 3.80 6.85
N ASP A 201 9.06 3.67 8.07
CA ASP A 201 9.73 2.44 8.51
C ASP A 201 8.86 1.55 9.40
N ASN A 202 7.97 2.14 10.17
CA ASN A 202 7.22 1.47 11.23
C ASN A 202 5.76 1.93 11.26
N ASN A 203 4.99 1.41 10.30
CA ASN A 203 3.62 1.82 10.05
C ASN A 203 2.66 0.63 10.09
N CYS A 204 1.38 0.90 9.80
CA CYS A 204 0.33 -0.11 9.72
C CYS A 204 0.65 -1.30 8.81
N GLN A 205 1.45 -1.11 7.76
CA GLN A 205 1.81 -2.13 6.78
C GLN A 205 2.82 -3.12 7.34
N THR A 206 3.83 -2.61 8.06
CA THR A 206 4.82 -3.44 8.76
C THR A 206 4.13 -4.28 9.82
N TRP A 207 3.29 -3.66 10.64
CA TRP A 207 2.50 -4.36 11.67
C TRP A 207 1.63 -5.47 11.07
N LEU A 208 0.90 -5.18 9.99
CA LEU A 208 0.01 -6.15 9.36
C LEU A 208 0.77 -7.36 8.82
N LYS A 209 1.95 -7.15 8.22
CA LYS A 209 2.81 -8.24 7.73
C LYS A 209 3.34 -9.11 8.87
N GLU A 210 3.75 -8.50 9.98
CA GLU A 210 4.18 -9.24 11.17
C GLU A 210 3.02 -10.07 11.75
N PHE A 211 1.83 -9.48 11.85
CA PHE A 211 0.63 -10.15 12.32
C PHE A 211 0.29 -11.38 11.45
N LEU A 212 0.23 -11.21 10.12
CA LEU A 212 -0.05 -12.32 9.20
C LEU A 212 1.02 -13.41 9.26
N ARG A 213 2.29 -13.03 9.41
CA ARG A 213 3.40 -13.98 9.57
C ARG A 213 3.28 -14.81 10.85
N ASN A 214 2.82 -14.19 11.94
CA ASN A 214 2.59 -14.88 13.21
C ASN A 214 1.45 -15.90 13.12
N ILE A 215 0.47 -15.69 12.22
CA ILE A 215 -0.62 -16.65 11.96
C ILE A 215 -0.12 -17.78 11.06
N SER A 216 0.40 -17.44 9.88
CA SER A 216 0.90 -18.43 8.92
C SER A 216 1.80 -17.80 7.87
N GLN A 217 2.95 -18.45 7.62
CA GLN A 217 3.85 -18.04 6.54
C GLN A 217 3.16 -18.04 5.17
N ASN A 218 2.24 -18.97 4.92
CA ASN A 218 1.50 -19.06 3.67
C ASN A 218 0.55 -17.87 3.49
N LEU A 219 -0.13 -17.42 4.56
CA LEU A 219 -0.98 -16.24 4.51
C LEU A 219 -0.17 -14.98 4.19
N CYS A 220 0.98 -14.80 4.83
CA CYS A 220 1.89 -13.69 4.55
C CYS A 220 2.31 -13.66 3.07
N GLN A 221 2.67 -14.81 2.50
CA GLN A 221 3.05 -14.91 1.09
C GLN A 221 1.89 -14.65 0.13
N SER A 222 0.68 -15.12 0.45
CA SER A 222 -0.51 -14.83 -0.35
C SER A 222 -0.87 -13.34 -0.32
N PHE A 223 -0.72 -12.70 0.85
CA PHE A 223 -0.89 -11.26 0.98
C PHE A 223 0.13 -10.47 0.15
N GLU A 224 1.40 -10.86 0.18
CA GLU A 224 2.44 -10.21 -0.65
C GLU A 224 2.15 -10.34 -2.15
N ARG A 225 1.68 -11.50 -2.60
CA ARG A 225 1.22 -11.69 -3.99
C ARG A 225 0.06 -10.76 -4.34
N LEU A 226 -0.92 -10.64 -3.44
CA LEU A 226 -2.03 -9.71 -3.64
C LEU A 226 -1.53 -8.26 -3.78
N LEU A 227 -0.57 -7.83 -2.95
CA LEU A 227 -0.01 -6.48 -3.05
C LEU A 227 0.68 -6.23 -4.40
N VAL A 228 1.38 -7.23 -4.95
CA VAL A 228 1.97 -7.13 -6.29
C VAL A 228 0.87 -6.98 -7.35
N GLU A 229 -0.18 -7.80 -7.29
CA GLU A 229 -1.31 -7.73 -8.21
C GLU A 229 -2.02 -6.37 -8.19
N LEU A 230 -2.24 -5.82 -6.99
CA LEU A 230 -2.89 -4.51 -6.82
C LEU A 230 -2.05 -3.35 -7.37
N ASN A 231 -0.72 -3.47 -7.37
CA ASN A 231 0.19 -2.43 -7.86
C ASN A 231 0.60 -2.62 -9.33
N LEU A 232 0.36 -3.80 -9.91
CA LEU A 232 0.76 -4.12 -11.28
C LEU A 232 0.22 -3.11 -12.32
N PRO A 233 -1.05 -2.66 -12.27
CA PRO A 233 -1.55 -1.69 -13.25
C PRO A 233 -0.86 -0.33 -13.17
N ILE A 234 -0.48 0.11 -11.96
CA ILE A 234 0.23 1.38 -11.73
C ILE A 234 1.63 1.28 -12.34
N ILE A 235 2.32 0.17 -12.05
CA ILE A 235 3.64 -0.14 -12.59
C ILE A 235 3.59 -0.15 -14.12
N VAL A 236 2.69 -0.94 -14.71
CA VAL A 236 2.55 -1.06 -16.17
C VAL A 236 2.18 0.29 -16.80
N GLY A 237 1.27 1.05 -16.18
CA GLY A 237 0.88 2.39 -16.63
C GLY A 237 2.06 3.36 -16.64
N PHE A 238 2.88 3.35 -15.58
CA PHE A 238 4.10 4.16 -15.51
C PHE A 238 5.11 3.78 -16.61
N PHE A 239 5.32 2.49 -16.86
CA PHE A 239 6.20 2.05 -17.95
C PHE A 239 5.70 2.48 -19.33
N LEU A 240 4.40 2.33 -19.60
CA LEU A 240 3.81 2.78 -20.86
C LEU A 240 3.95 4.30 -21.04
N PHE A 241 3.75 5.06 -19.96
CA PHE A 241 3.95 6.50 -19.95
C PHE A 241 5.40 6.89 -20.32
N LEU A 242 6.40 6.22 -19.74
CA LEU A 242 7.81 6.46 -20.07
C LEU A 242 8.15 6.13 -21.53
N ILE A 243 7.57 5.05 -22.07
CA ILE A 243 7.77 4.68 -23.48
C ILE A 243 7.21 5.78 -24.40
N VAL A 244 6.01 6.28 -24.12
CA VAL A 244 5.39 7.37 -24.89
C VAL A 244 6.21 8.65 -24.79
N LEU A 245 6.66 9.01 -23.59
CA LEU A 245 7.51 10.20 -23.37
C LEU A 245 8.81 10.10 -24.18
N GLY A 246 9.46 8.93 -24.16
CA GLY A 246 10.67 8.67 -24.94
C GLY A 246 10.43 8.80 -26.45
N TYR A 247 9.30 8.30 -26.95
CA TYR A 247 8.92 8.41 -28.36
C TYR A 247 8.70 9.87 -28.80
N ILE A 248 8.05 10.68 -27.96
CA ILE A 248 7.82 12.11 -28.23
C ILE A 248 9.13 12.90 -28.28
N VAL A 249 10.07 12.61 -27.37
CA VAL A 249 11.38 13.29 -27.33
C VAL A 249 12.22 12.97 -28.57
N VAL A 250 12.22 11.72 -29.02
CA VAL A 250 13.00 11.30 -30.21
C VAL A 250 12.43 11.87 -31.51
N ILE A 251 11.12 12.07 -31.59
CA ILE A 251 10.45 12.52 -32.82
C ILE A 251 10.36 14.04 -32.93
N ARG A 252 10.77 14.80 -31.91
CA ARG A 252 10.78 16.27 -31.99
C ARG A 252 11.72 16.68 -33.14
N PRO A 253 11.20 17.15 -34.29
CA PRO A 253 12.02 17.40 -35.46
C PRO A 253 12.96 18.55 -35.12
N ARG A 254 14.25 18.40 -35.46
CA ARG A 254 15.16 19.54 -35.56
C ARG A 254 14.57 20.46 -36.63
N HIS A 255 13.80 21.45 -36.20
CA HIS A 255 13.58 22.64 -36.99
C HIS A 255 14.88 23.43 -36.89
N ASP A 256 15.75 23.20 -37.87
CA ASP A 256 16.76 24.15 -38.30
C ASP A 256 16.08 25.32 -39.04
#